data_AF-A0A327NIK5-F1
#
_entry.id   AF-A0A327NIK5-F1
#
_cell.length_a   1.000
_cell.length_b   1.000
_cell.length_c   1.000
_cell.angle_alpha   90.00
_cell.angle_beta   90.00
_cell.angle_gamma   90.00
#
_symmetry.space_group_name_H-M   'P 1'
#
loop_
_entity.id
_entity.type
_entity.pdbx_description
1 polymer ?
#
loop_
_entity_poly.entity_id
_entity_poly.type
_entity_poly.pdbx_seq_one_letter_code
_entity_poly.pdbx_strand_id
1 'polypeptide(L)'
;MNQLQTGLHQQIPNLNDSANEHMTLLDFATNQAKTSSSPSAILCLDLLMAKGATIENADTLHRPSHFLAIDGEPALLEWFLKKGANPNAKDSPHGKPILFEALYLSSSDQYKATKIALLLAYGADPNATPPHDELAVDTSPLLYAADNELWDVCQLLLDKGADPAYKTHSGLTVQAVMNYKEKSYTEGGKTPPTELIMLKERINALLAKAY
;
A
#
# COMPACT_ATOMS: atom_id res chain seq x y z
N MET A 1 38.62 -6.15 18.02
CA MET A 1 39.54 -6.09 16.87
C MET A 1 39.52 -7.35 16.01
N ASN A 2 39.64 -8.56 16.60
CA ASN A 2 39.67 -9.81 15.82
C ASN A 2 38.44 -10.04 14.93
N GLN A 3 37.21 -9.82 15.40
CA GLN A 3 36.01 -10.05 14.58
C GLN A 3 35.91 -9.11 13.35
N LEU A 4 36.36 -7.86 13.46
CA LEU A 4 36.39 -6.91 12.34
C LEU A 4 37.45 -7.32 11.30
N GLN A 5 38.62 -7.78 11.74
CA GLN A 5 39.65 -8.31 10.85
C GLN A 5 39.19 -9.60 10.14
N THR A 6 38.52 -10.51 10.86
CA THR A 6 37.95 -11.71 10.25
C THR A 6 36.87 -11.36 9.22
N GLY A 7 36.02 -10.36 9.50
CA GLY A 7 34.98 -9.90 8.58
C GLY A 7 35.52 -9.26 7.28
N LEU A 8 36.66 -8.56 7.34
CA LEU A 8 37.29 -7.96 6.14
C LEU A 8 37.83 -8.99 5.13
N HIS A 9 38.03 -10.23 5.56
CA HIS A 9 38.49 -11.33 4.70
C HIS A 9 37.34 -12.23 4.20
N GLN A 10 36.11 -11.99 4.66
CA GLN A 10 34.95 -12.70 4.16
C GLN A 10 34.59 -12.19 2.76
N GLN A 11 34.06 -13.08 1.93
CA GLN A 11 33.49 -12.68 0.65
C GLN A 11 32.40 -11.64 0.91
N ILE A 12 32.41 -10.54 0.15
CA ILE A 12 31.35 -9.54 0.23
C ILE A 12 30.03 -10.27 -0.05
N PRO A 13 29.03 -10.22 0.85
CA PRO A 13 27.74 -10.86 0.63
C PRO A 13 27.15 -10.39 -0.70
N ASN A 14 26.42 -11.27 -1.39
CA ASN A 14 25.69 -10.82 -2.58
C ASN A 14 24.72 -9.71 -2.14
N LEU A 15 24.64 -8.63 -2.92
CA LEU A 15 23.81 -7.46 -2.60
C LEU A 15 22.34 -7.83 -2.34
N ASN A 16 21.90 -8.94 -2.94
CA ASN A 16 20.53 -9.43 -2.88
C ASN A 16 20.34 -10.57 -1.86
N ASP A 17 21.41 -11.05 -1.22
CA ASP A 17 21.26 -12.04 -0.15
C ASP A 17 20.57 -11.38 1.04
N SER A 18 19.51 -12.02 1.51
CA SER A 18 18.87 -11.68 2.78
C SER A 18 19.84 -11.92 3.93
N ALA A 19 20.03 -10.90 4.78
CA ALA A 19 20.67 -11.04 6.07
C ALA A 19 19.65 -11.52 7.13
N ASN A 20 19.90 -11.20 8.41
CA ASN A 20 18.91 -11.44 9.46
C ASN A 20 17.58 -10.73 9.13
N GLU A 21 16.47 -11.33 9.58
CA GLU A 21 15.11 -10.80 9.38
C GLU A 21 14.70 -10.63 7.91
N HIS A 22 15.33 -11.40 7.01
CA HIS A 22 15.04 -11.36 5.56
C HIS A 22 15.34 -10.00 4.91
N MET A 23 16.21 -9.18 5.49
CA MET A 23 16.57 -7.86 4.95
C MET A 23 17.77 -7.90 4.02
N THR A 24 17.65 -7.24 2.86
CA THR A 24 18.76 -6.95 1.93
C THR A 24 19.48 -5.64 2.28
N LEU A 25 20.60 -5.37 1.61
CA LEU A 25 21.29 -4.08 1.75
C LEU A 25 20.44 -2.91 1.21
N LEU A 26 19.60 -3.16 0.19
CA LEU A 26 18.67 -2.17 -0.33
C LEU A 26 17.59 -1.84 0.71
N ASP A 27 17.10 -2.84 1.45
CA ASP A 27 16.12 -2.64 2.52
C ASP A 27 16.68 -1.79 3.65
N PHE A 28 17.92 -2.07 4.07
CA PHE A 28 18.60 -1.27 5.08
C PHE A 28 18.72 0.18 4.65
N ALA A 29 19.21 0.45 3.43
CA ALA A 29 19.31 1.80 2.89
C ALA A 29 17.95 2.49 2.78
N THR A 30 16.90 1.73 2.43
CA THR A 30 15.53 2.22 2.33
C THR A 30 14.99 2.66 3.68
N ASN A 31 15.21 1.87 4.74
CA ASN A 31 14.83 2.24 6.10
C ASN A 31 15.49 3.55 6.55
N GLN A 32 16.75 3.77 6.18
CA GLN A 32 17.45 5.02 6.47
C GLN A 32 16.89 6.21 5.68
N ALA A 33 16.34 5.97 4.49
CA ALA A 33 15.72 7.00 3.63
C ALA A 33 14.28 7.36 4.04
N LYS A 34 13.60 6.54 4.86
CA LYS A 34 12.19 6.72 5.26
C LYS A 34 11.90 8.10 5.85
N THR A 35 12.77 8.58 6.73
CA THR A 35 12.54 9.77 7.57
C THR A 35 13.00 11.08 6.92
N SER A 36 13.88 10.99 5.93
CA SER A 36 14.27 12.11 5.09
C SER A 36 14.76 11.54 3.77
N SER A 37 13.94 11.67 2.72
CA SER A 37 14.31 11.30 1.35
C SER A 37 15.32 12.32 0.79
N SER A 38 16.41 12.53 1.51
CA SER A 38 17.46 13.47 1.16
C SER A 38 18.09 13.05 -0.18
N PRO A 39 18.61 14.00 -0.97
CA PRO A 39 19.32 13.69 -2.21
C PRO A 39 20.43 12.64 -2.02
N SER A 40 21.11 12.68 -0.87
CA SER A 40 22.14 11.70 -0.51
C SER A 40 21.57 10.29 -0.30
N ALA A 41 20.41 10.15 0.35
CA ALA A 41 19.76 8.86 0.55
C ALA A 41 19.33 8.24 -0.80
N ILE A 42 18.72 9.04 -1.67
CA ILE A 42 18.35 8.62 -3.02
C ILE A 42 19.59 8.21 -3.85
N LEU A 43 20.68 8.97 -3.76
CA LEU A 43 21.93 8.64 -4.44
C LEU A 43 22.51 7.29 -3.97
N CYS A 44 22.42 6.99 -2.67
CA CYS A 44 22.83 5.68 -2.14
C CYS A 44 21.98 4.54 -2.74
N LEU A 45 20.66 4.71 -2.82
CA LEU A 45 19.76 3.72 -3.42
C LEU A 45 20.03 3.53 -4.92
N ASP A 46 20.26 4.64 -5.65
CA ASP A 46 20.64 4.60 -7.06
C ASP A 46 21.96 3.85 -7.28
N LEU A 47 22.96 4.10 -6.43
CA LEU A 47 24.24 3.41 -6.49
C LEU A 47 24.09 1.90 -6.24
N LEU A 48 23.31 1.51 -5.24
CA LEU A 48 23.05 0.10 -4.93
C LEU A 48 22.42 -0.63 -6.12
N MET A 49 21.37 -0.06 -6.71
CA MET A 49 20.72 -0.67 -7.88
C MET A 49 21.63 -0.68 -9.12
N ALA A 50 22.44 0.36 -9.32
CA ALA A 50 23.45 0.38 -10.39
C ALA A 50 24.54 -0.70 -10.21
N LYS A 51 24.71 -1.21 -8.98
CA LYS A 51 25.58 -2.37 -8.68
C LYS A 51 24.85 -3.71 -8.67
N GLY A 52 23.56 -3.74 -8.99
CA GLY A 52 22.79 -4.97 -9.14
C GLY A 52 21.92 -5.32 -7.92
N ALA A 53 21.75 -4.41 -6.96
CA ALA A 53 20.73 -4.58 -5.93
C ALA A 53 19.33 -4.57 -6.57
N THR A 54 18.47 -5.51 -6.21
CA THR A 54 17.12 -5.66 -6.76
C THR A 54 16.06 -5.36 -5.71
N ILE A 55 14.90 -4.88 -6.16
CA ILE A 55 13.75 -4.54 -5.30
C ILE A 55 13.13 -5.81 -4.69
N GLU A 56 13.19 -6.91 -5.44
CA GLU A 56 12.78 -8.26 -5.02
C GLU A 56 14.00 -9.17 -5.07
N ASN A 57 14.12 -10.12 -4.16
CA ASN A 57 15.15 -11.17 -4.21
C ASN A 57 14.53 -12.57 -4.31
N ALA A 58 15.36 -13.61 -4.23
CA ALA A 58 14.93 -15.00 -4.33
C ALA A 58 14.47 -15.61 -2.99
N ASP A 59 14.57 -14.86 -1.88
CA ASP A 59 14.12 -15.32 -0.57
C ASP A 59 12.59 -15.21 -0.49
N THR A 60 11.92 -16.35 -0.33
CA THR A 60 10.47 -16.42 -0.28
C THR A 60 9.85 -15.74 0.94
N LEU A 61 10.67 -15.35 1.93
CA LEU A 61 10.24 -14.60 3.11
C LEU A 61 10.61 -13.11 3.01
N HIS A 62 11.37 -12.70 1.99
CA HIS A 62 11.68 -11.30 1.75
C HIS A 62 10.45 -10.54 1.31
N ARG A 63 10.20 -9.41 1.96
CA ARG A 63 9.20 -8.44 1.54
C ARG A 63 9.85 -7.45 0.57
N PRO A 64 9.30 -7.23 -0.65
CA PRO A 64 9.91 -6.33 -1.63
C PRO A 64 10.23 -4.94 -1.05
N SER A 65 11.40 -4.38 -1.37
CA SER A 65 11.94 -3.19 -0.68
C SER A 65 11.02 -1.97 -0.69
N HIS A 66 10.23 -1.82 -1.76
CA HIS A 66 9.31 -0.70 -1.91
C HIS A 66 8.12 -0.73 -0.92
N PHE A 67 7.83 -1.86 -0.28
CA PHE A 67 6.90 -1.89 0.86
C PHE A 67 7.41 -1.06 2.04
N LEU A 68 8.73 -1.01 2.25
CA LEU A 68 9.33 -0.16 3.28
C LEU A 68 9.09 1.32 2.96
N ALA A 69 8.94 1.69 1.69
CA ALA A 69 8.66 3.08 1.32
C ALA A 69 7.24 3.53 1.72
N ILE A 70 6.32 2.61 2.00
CA ILE A 70 4.94 2.91 2.39
C ILE A 70 4.88 3.64 3.73
N ASP A 71 5.78 3.34 4.67
CA ASP A 71 5.85 4.03 5.97
C ASP A 71 6.55 5.40 5.91
N GLY A 72 7.21 5.72 4.78
CA GLY A 72 8.01 6.94 4.61
C GLY A 72 7.29 8.08 3.90
N GLU A 73 8.04 9.07 3.42
CA GLU A 73 7.54 10.13 2.55
C GLU A 73 7.14 9.59 1.15
N PRO A 74 6.09 10.12 0.50
CA PRO A 74 5.66 9.71 -0.84
C PRO A 74 6.75 9.70 -1.91
N ALA A 75 7.73 10.59 -1.80
CA ALA A 75 8.83 10.71 -2.75
C ALA A 75 9.66 9.41 -2.86
N LEU A 76 9.86 8.70 -1.74
CA LEU A 76 10.58 7.43 -1.74
C LEU A 76 9.78 6.34 -2.46
N LEU A 77 8.48 6.27 -2.22
CA LEU A 77 7.60 5.33 -2.90
C LEU A 77 7.54 5.61 -4.40
N GLU A 78 7.38 6.89 -4.78
CA GLU A 78 7.39 7.29 -6.18
C GLU A 78 8.73 6.93 -6.85
N TRP A 79 9.85 7.13 -6.16
CA TRP A 79 11.16 6.75 -6.66
C TRP A 79 11.23 5.24 -6.94
N PHE A 80 10.75 4.38 -6.04
CA PHE A 80 10.71 2.93 -6.29
C PHE A 80 9.85 2.58 -7.50
N LEU A 81 8.66 3.18 -7.61
CA LEU A 81 7.76 2.96 -8.74
C LEU A 81 8.40 3.39 -10.08
N LYS A 82 9.11 4.52 -10.11
CA LYS A 82 9.91 4.97 -11.27
C LYS A 82 11.04 4.00 -11.64
N LYS A 83 11.51 3.20 -10.67
CA LYS A 83 12.58 2.20 -10.85
C LYS A 83 12.04 0.81 -11.20
N GLY A 84 10.74 0.70 -11.46
CA GLY A 84 10.10 -0.54 -11.89
C GLY A 84 9.63 -1.44 -10.75
N ALA A 85 9.49 -0.90 -9.53
CA ALA A 85 8.77 -1.61 -8.48
C ALA A 85 7.37 -2.00 -8.97
N ASN A 86 6.96 -3.24 -8.71
CA ASN A 86 5.65 -3.73 -9.10
C ASN A 86 4.56 -3.11 -8.20
N PRO A 87 3.65 -2.26 -8.72
CA PRO A 87 2.58 -1.65 -7.92
C PRO A 87 1.52 -2.66 -7.44
N ASN A 88 1.57 -3.89 -7.95
CA ASN A 88 0.73 -5.02 -7.57
C ASN A 88 1.49 -6.08 -6.76
N ALA A 89 2.68 -5.73 -6.24
CA ALA A 89 3.44 -6.62 -5.40
C ALA A 89 2.63 -7.03 -4.16
N LYS A 90 2.90 -8.25 -3.70
CA LYS A 90 2.29 -8.83 -2.52
C LYS A 90 3.35 -9.02 -1.45
N ASP A 91 2.98 -8.78 -0.21
CA ASP A 91 3.81 -9.10 0.93
C ASP A 91 3.98 -10.62 1.01
N SER A 92 5.21 -11.09 1.20
CA SER A 92 5.56 -12.52 1.15
C SER A 92 4.94 -13.38 2.28
N PRO A 93 4.90 -12.95 3.56
CA PRO A 93 4.27 -13.73 4.64
C PRO A 93 2.74 -13.83 4.56
N HIS A 94 2.04 -12.87 3.93
CA HIS A 94 0.57 -12.78 4.01
C HIS A 94 -0.14 -12.63 2.66
N GLY A 95 0.62 -12.48 1.57
CA GLY A 95 0.09 -12.25 0.24
C GLY A 95 -0.68 -10.92 0.08
N LYS A 96 -0.58 -10.00 1.05
CA LYS A 96 -1.32 -8.73 1.05
C LYS A 96 -0.79 -7.80 -0.06
N PRO A 97 -1.64 -7.30 -0.97
CA PRO A 97 -1.21 -6.33 -1.98
C PRO A 97 -0.68 -5.05 -1.32
N ILE A 98 0.33 -4.42 -1.91
CA ILE A 98 0.90 -3.16 -1.39
C ILE A 98 -0.13 -2.03 -1.27
N LEU A 99 -1.16 -2.02 -2.13
CA LEU A 99 -2.28 -1.08 -2.02
C LEU A 99 -3.00 -1.21 -0.68
N PHE A 100 -3.15 -2.42 -0.14
CA PHE A 100 -3.76 -2.66 1.16
C PHE A 100 -2.87 -2.16 2.30
N GLU A 101 -1.55 -2.33 2.19
CA GLU A 101 -0.62 -1.80 3.18
C GLU A 101 -0.71 -0.28 3.28
N ALA A 102 -0.85 0.42 2.14
CA ALA A 102 -1.11 1.86 2.14
C ALA A 102 -2.46 2.24 2.77
N LEU A 103 -3.50 1.42 2.60
CA LEU A 103 -4.81 1.64 3.21
C LEU A 103 -4.78 1.49 4.74
N TYR A 104 -4.02 0.51 5.26
CA TYR A 104 -3.87 0.21 6.68
C TYR A 104 -2.99 1.19 7.47
N LEU A 105 -2.29 2.12 6.80
CA LEU A 105 -1.57 3.19 7.47
C LEU A 105 -2.46 3.93 8.48
N SER A 106 -1.86 4.59 9.48
CA SER A 106 -2.64 5.36 10.45
C SER A 106 -3.54 6.38 9.75
N SER A 107 -4.77 6.59 10.24
CA SER A 107 -5.63 7.67 9.76
C SER A 107 -5.02 9.07 9.99
N SER A 108 -4.02 9.18 10.86
CA SER A 108 -3.24 10.40 11.07
C SER A 108 -2.07 10.57 10.09
N ASP A 109 -1.82 9.60 9.19
CA ASP A 109 -0.79 9.74 8.16
C ASP A 109 -1.29 10.71 7.08
N GLN A 110 -0.76 11.93 7.10
CA GLN A 110 -1.09 12.99 6.14
C GLN A 110 -0.78 12.62 4.68
N TYR A 111 0.05 11.60 4.46
CA TYR A 111 0.46 11.15 3.14
C TYR A 111 -0.30 9.92 2.64
N LYS A 112 -1.22 9.35 3.43
CA LYS A 112 -1.99 8.15 3.07
C LYS A 112 -2.62 8.27 1.68
N ALA A 113 -3.41 9.33 1.44
CA ALA A 113 -4.09 9.54 0.16
C ALA A 113 -3.08 9.69 -1.01
N THR A 114 -1.97 10.39 -0.79
CA THR A 114 -0.90 10.57 -1.79
C THR A 114 -0.22 9.24 -2.15
N LYS A 115 0.08 8.39 -1.15
CA LYS A 115 0.69 7.08 -1.38
C LYS A 115 -0.24 6.16 -2.17
N ILE A 116 -1.54 6.16 -1.85
CA ILE A 116 -2.57 5.42 -2.59
C ILE A 116 -2.68 5.95 -4.03
N ALA A 117 -2.74 7.27 -4.20
CA ALA A 117 -2.80 7.90 -5.51
C ALA A 117 -1.58 7.54 -6.38
N LEU A 118 -0.38 7.50 -5.80
CA LEU A 118 0.85 7.05 -6.49
C LEU A 118 0.74 5.60 -6.95
N LEU A 119 0.39 4.67 -6.06
CA LEU A 119 0.23 3.25 -6.42
C LEU A 119 -0.76 3.09 -7.58
N LEU A 120 -1.94 3.73 -7.48
CA LEU A 120 -2.96 3.70 -8.52
C LEU A 120 -2.54 4.40 -9.83
N ALA A 121 -1.71 5.44 -9.74
CA ALA A 121 -1.16 6.12 -10.92
C ALA A 121 -0.17 5.23 -11.69
N TYR A 122 0.57 4.38 -10.99
CA TYR A 122 1.50 3.42 -11.60
C TYR A 122 0.86 2.08 -11.96
N GLY A 123 -0.44 1.90 -11.74
CA GLY A 123 -1.20 0.74 -12.19
C GLY A 123 -1.45 -0.33 -11.13
N ALA A 124 -1.45 0.03 -9.85
CA ALA A 124 -2.01 -0.84 -8.81
C ALA A 124 -3.48 -1.14 -9.14
N ASP A 125 -3.86 -2.41 -9.06
CA ASP A 125 -5.22 -2.88 -9.29
C ASP A 125 -6.11 -2.41 -8.12
N PRO A 126 -7.11 -1.54 -8.36
CA PRO A 126 -7.99 -1.03 -7.32
C PRO A 126 -8.96 -2.09 -6.78
N ASN A 127 -8.95 -3.30 -7.34
CA ASN A 127 -9.75 -4.44 -6.92
C ASN A 127 -8.91 -5.56 -6.29
N ALA A 128 -7.58 -5.38 -6.16
CA ALA A 128 -6.72 -6.41 -5.58
C ALA A 128 -7.07 -6.63 -4.11
N THR A 129 -7.63 -7.80 -3.77
CA THR A 129 -8.00 -8.17 -2.40
C THR A 129 -6.85 -8.91 -1.70
N PRO A 130 -6.74 -8.82 -0.36
CA PRO A 130 -5.87 -9.71 0.38
C PRO A 130 -6.36 -11.17 0.24
N PRO A 131 -5.48 -12.16 0.43
CA PRO A 131 -5.92 -13.54 0.56
C PRO A 131 -6.95 -13.68 1.69
N HIS A 132 -7.94 -14.55 1.47
CA HIS A 132 -8.89 -14.92 2.50
C HIS A 132 -8.24 -15.96 3.42
N ASP A 133 -7.69 -15.52 4.56
CA ASP A 133 -7.22 -16.40 5.64
C ASP A 133 -7.95 -16.08 6.95
N GLU A 134 -7.68 -16.85 8.02
CA GLU A 134 -8.35 -16.71 9.31
C GLU A 134 -8.19 -15.32 9.96
N LEU A 135 -7.24 -14.51 9.49
CA LEU A 135 -6.90 -13.20 10.04
C LEU A 135 -7.28 -12.03 9.11
N ALA A 136 -7.60 -12.31 7.84
CA ALA A 136 -7.95 -11.31 6.85
C ALA A 136 -9.47 -11.16 6.69
N VAL A 137 -9.96 -9.92 6.82
CA VAL A 137 -11.34 -9.60 6.50
C VAL A 137 -11.51 -9.64 4.98
N ASP A 138 -12.45 -10.43 4.51
CA ASP A 138 -12.89 -10.38 3.12
C ASP A 138 -13.39 -8.97 2.78
N THR A 139 -12.62 -8.25 1.97
CA THR A 139 -12.90 -6.85 1.64
C THR A 139 -12.20 -6.45 0.34
N SER A 140 -12.75 -5.44 -0.34
CA SER A 140 -12.11 -4.74 -1.45
C SER A 140 -11.47 -3.44 -0.96
N PRO A 141 -10.51 -2.86 -1.70
CA PRO A 141 -9.96 -1.54 -1.39
C PRO A 141 -11.06 -0.48 -1.17
N LEU A 142 -12.10 -0.50 -2.02
CA LEU A 142 -13.22 0.45 -1.94
C LEU A 142 -14.08 0.22 -0.68
N LEU A 143 -14.40 -1.03 -0.35
CA LEU A 143 -15.11 -1.36 0.89
C LEU A 143 -14.34 -0.90 2.13
N TYR A 144 -13.04 -1.21 2.19
CA TYR A 144 -12.20 -0.83 3.31
C TYR A 144 -12.13 0.69 3.48
N ALA A 145 -11.91 1.43 2.38
CA ALA A 145 -11.89 2.89 2.40
C ALA A 145 -13.22 3.48 2.86
N ALA A 146 -14.35 2.93 2.42
CA ALA A 146 -15.68 3.39 2.82
C ALA A 146 -15.98 3.13 4.31
N ASP A 147 -15.59 1.97 4.83
CA ASP A 147 -15.80 1.63 6.24
C ASP A 147 -14.93 2.48 7.18
N ASN A 148 -13.77 2.93 6.70
CA ASN A 148 -12.87 3.84 7.42
C ASN A 148 -13.10 5.32 7.08
N GLU A 149 -14.18 5.63 6.35
CA GLU A 149 -14.60 7.01 6.05
C GLU A 149 -13.57 7.83 5.25
N LEU A 150 -12.74 7.13 4.47
CA LEU A 150 -11.73 7.70 3.58
C LEU A 150 -12.39 8.08 2.24
N TRP A 151 -13.26 9.09 2.28
CA TRP A 151 -14.11 9.45 1.14
C TRP A 151 -13.34 9.89 -0.11
N ASP A 152 -12.23 10.62 0.08
CA ASP A 152 -11.30 11.01 -0.97
C ASP A 152 -10.63 9.79 -1.63
N VAL A 153 -10.18 8.84 -0.82
CA VAL A 153 -9.62 7.56 -1.29
C VAL A 153 -10.67 6.74 -2.04
N CYS A 154 -11.93 6.73 -1.60
CA CYS A 154 -13.00 6.07 -2.34
C CYS A 154 -13.20 6.66 -3.74
N GLN A 155 -13.13 7.99 -3.87
CA GLN A 155 -13.21 8.65 -5.18
C GLN A 155 -12.03 8.25 -6.06
N LEU A 156 -10.80 8.26 -5.53
CA LEU A 156 -9.60 7.84 -6.25
C LEU A 156 -9.68 6.39 -6.74
N LEU A 157 -10.16 5.49 -5.90
CA LEU A 157 -10.35 4.08 -6.24
C LEU A 157 -11.39 3.92 -7.36
N LEU A 158 -12.53 4.61 -7.26
CA LEU A 158 -13.56 4.60 -8.30
C LEU A 158 -13.08 5.20 -9.63
N ASP A 159 -12.28 6.28 -9.59
CA ASP A 159 -11.66 6.88 -10.78
C ASP A 159 -10.71 5.91 -11.49
N LYS A 160 -10.19 4.93 -10.75
CA LYS A 160 -9.23 3.94 -11.24
C LYS A 160 -9.88 2.60 -11.60
N GLY A 161 -11.20 2.48 -11.46
CA GLY A 161 -11.95 1.29 -11.85
C GLY A 161 -12.20 0.30 -10.72
N ALA A 162 -12.22 0.75 -9.46
CA ALA A 162 -12.74 -0.06 -8.36
C ALA A 162 -14.19 -0.47 -8.63
N ASP A 163 -14.52 -1.74 -8.40
CA ASP A 163 -15.84 -2.30 -8.60
C ASP A 163 -16.79 -1.89 -7.46
N PRO A 164 -17.79 -1.01 -7.71
CA PRO A 164 -18.77 -0.64 -6.70
C PRO A 164 -19.77 -1.77 -6.41
N ALA A 165 -19.84 -2.81 -7.24
CA ALA A 165 -20.72 -3.96 -7.07
C ALA A 165 -20.05 -5.10 -6.28
N TYR A 166 -18.77 -4.97 -5.90
CA TYR A 166 -18.07 -5.96 -5.10
C TYR A 166 -18.88 -6.31 -3.85
N LYS A 167 -18.98 -7.62 -3.60
CA LYS A 167 -19.74 -8.19 -2.50
C LYS A 167 -18.90 -9.23 -1.79
N THR A 168 -18.72 -9.06 -0.49
CA THR A 168 -18.05 -10.06 0.36
C THR A 168 -18.86 -11.36 0.41
N HIS A 169 -18.26 -12.44 0.89
CA HIS A 169 -18.91 -13.71 1.19
C HIS A 169 -20.06 -13.56 2.20
N SER A 170 -19.98 -12.60 3.12
CA SER A 170 -21.06 -12.26 4.06
C SER A 170 -22.16 -11.39 3.45
N GLY A 171 -22.03 -11.00 2.18
CA GLY A 171 -23.01 -10.18 1.47
C GLY A 171 -22.83 -8.66 1.68
N LEU A 172 -21.75 -8.23 2.32
CA LEU A 172 -21.48 -6.81 2.55
C LEU A 172 -21.08 -6.12 1.24
N THR A 173 -21.69 -4.96 0.97
CA THR A 173 -21.42 -4.13 -0.21
C THR A 173 -21.10 -2.70 0.22
N VAL A 174 -20.44 -1.94 -0.65
CA VAL A 174 -20.10 -0.54 -0.36
C VAL A 174 -21.35 0.32 -0.11
N GLN A 175 -22.44 0.03 -0.82
CA GLN A 175 -23.72 0.70 -0.61
C GLN A 175 -24.28 0.44 0.80
N ALA A 176 -24.19 -0.79 1.29
CA ALA A 176 -24.62 -1.15 2.65
C ALA A 176 -23.79 -0.43 3.72
N VAL A 177 -22.46 -0.39 3.57
CA VAL A 177 -21.56 0.34 4.47
C VAL A 177 -21.91 1.83 4.52
N MET A 178 -22.09 2.47 3.35
CA MET A 178 -22.41 3.90 3.31
C MET A 178 -23.78 4.25 3.90
N ASN A 179 -24.78 3.39 3.72
CA ASN A 179 -26.08 3.55 4.37
C ASN A 179 -25.95 3.45 5.89
N TYR A 180 -25.16 2.48 6.39
CA TYR A 180 -24.89 2.36 7.81
C TYR A 180 -24.18 3.59 8.38
N LYS A 181 -23.13 4.09 7.70
CA LYS A 181 -22.40 5.29 8.11
C LYS A 181 -23.30 6.51 8.16
N GLU A 182 -24.06 6.79 7.09
CA GLU A 182 -25.01 7.91 7.07
C GLU A 182 -26.01 7.83 8.23
N LYS A 183 -26.59 6.64 8.45
CA LYS A 183 -27.51 6.42 9.57
C LYS A 183 -26.83 6.71 10.92
N SER A 184 -25.61 6.23 11.12
CA SER A 184 -24.84 6.46 12.34
C SER A 184 -24.58 7.94 12.61
N TYR A 185 -24.29 8.75 11.58
CA TYR A 185 -24.21 10.21 11.70
C TYR A 185 -25.52 10.79 12.22
N THR A 186 -26.65 10.44 11.57
CA THR A 186 -27.97 10.99 11.93
C THR A 186 -28.43 10.57 13.33
N GLU A 187 -28.25 9.30 13.70
CA GLU A 187 -28.58 8.79 15.05
C GLU A 187 -27.68 9.42 16.12
N GLY A 188 -26.44 9.76 15.77
CA GLY A 188 -25.52 10.52 16.60
C GLY A 188 -25.79 12.04 16.64
N GLY A 189 -26.87 12.52 16.01
CA GLY A 189 -27.22 13.95 15.97
C GLY A 189 -26.27 14.80 15.13
N LYS A 190 -25.50 14.19 14.23
CA LYS A 190 -24.56 14.86 13.32
C LYS A 190 -25.12 14.85 11.90
N THR A 191 -24.83 15.91 11.15
CA THR A 191 -25.10 15.93 9.71
C THR A 191 -24.05 15.06 9.00
N PRO A 192 -24.46 14.12 8.13
CA PRO A 192 -23.53 13.38 7.29
C PRO A 192 -22.65 14.31 6.44
N PRO A 193 -21.35 14.01 6.27
CA PRO A 193 -20.47 14.84 5.46
C PRO A 193 -20.91 14.86 3.99
N THR A 194 -20.73 15.99 3.31
CA THR A 194 -21.12 16.14 1.90
C THR A 194 -20.42 15.14 0.99
N GLU A 195 -19.17 14.80 1.30
CA GLU A 195 -18.36 13.81 0.60
C GLU A 195 -19.01 12.42 0.62
N LEU A 196 -19.60 12.01 1.75
CA LEU A 196 -20.35 10.76 1.86
C LEU A 196 -21.59 10.79 0.96
N ILE A 197 -22.37 11.88 1.01
CA ILE A 197 -23.59 12.02 0.21
C ILE A 197 -23.28 11.95 -1.29
N MET A 198 -22.29 12.73 -1.75
CA MET A 198 -21.86 12.72 -3.16
C MET A 198 -21.34 11.35 -3.60
N LEU A 199 -20.58 10.67 -2.73
CA LEU A 199 -20.03 9.35 -3.03
C LEU A 199 -21.14 8.30 -3.13
N LYS A 200 -22.17 8.36 -2.28
CA LYS A 200 -23.36 7.51 -2.38
C LYS A 200 -24.10 7.69 -3.70
N GLU A 201 -24.34 8.94 -4.10
CA GLU A 201 -24.96 9.26 -5.39
C GLU A 201 -24.14 8.69 -6.56
N ARG A 202 -22.82 8.88 -6.52
CA ARG A 202 -21.89 8.36 -7.53
C ARG A 202 -21.97 6.83 -7.62
N ILE A 203 -21.91 6.12 -6.49
CA ILE A 203 -21.99 4.66 -6.45
C ILE A 203 -23.34 4.17 -7.00
N ASN A 204 -24.44 4.79 -6.59
CA ASN A 204 -25.76 4.44 -7.11
C ASN A 204 -25.84 4.63 -8.63
N ALA A 205 -25.29 5.73 -9.14
CA ALA A 205 -25.24 5.99 -10.58
C ALA A 205 -24.36 4.99 -11.35
N LEU A 206 -23.24 4.54 -10.76
CA LEU A 206 -22.38 3.52 -11.35
C LEU A 206 -23.08 2.15 -11.39
N LEU A 207 -23.75 1.77 -10.29
CA LEU A 207 -24.49 0.51 -10.21
C LEU A 207 -25.68 0.48 -11.18
N ALA A 208 -26.37 1.61 -11.38
CA ALA A 208 -27.49 1.69 -12.31
C ALA A 208 -27.08 1.54 -13.79
N LYS A 209 -25.82 1.82 -14.14
CA LYS A 209 -25.29 1.66 -15.51
C LYS A 209 -24.85 0.23 -15.83
N ALA A 210 -24.73 -0.63 -14.82
CA ALA A 210 -24.30 -2.02 -14.98
C ALA A 210 -25.45 -2.99 -15.33
N TYR A 211 -26.69 -2.48 -15.39
CA TYR A 211 -27.92 -3.19 -15.77
C TYR A 211 -28.53 -2.57 -17.04
#